data_AF-A0A5P2X2K1-F1
#
_entry.id   AF-A0A5P2X2K1-F1
#
_cell.length_a   1.000
_cell.length_b   1.000
_cell.length_c   1.000
_cell.angle_alpha   90.00
_cell.angle_beta   90.00
_cell.angle_gamma   90.00
#
_symmetry.space_group_name_H-M   'P 1'
#
loop_
_entity.id
_entity.type
_entity.pdbx_description
1 polymer ?
#
loop_
_entity_poly.entity_id
_entity_poly.type
_entity_poly.pdbx_seq_one_letter_code
_entity_poly.pdbx_strand_id
1 'polypeptide(L)'
;MSRLPRLRSLGRHRGKTPTQLRGELDDAYRTIAASFAEIRKLRAGTTELEAQLDQAGIDVSGALHDLRTTRTQVGQLQERVRLETQRADGLKQQLAPYLAAEANAAAVRVPPVYRDTSDPDDQATEPIQALTLQQAFGSTDPAHVPAWALKTGPAA
;
A
#
# COMPACT_ATOMS: atom_id res chain seq x y z
N MET A 1 19.81 33.22 29.67
CA MET A 1 19.59 34.48 30.43
C MET A 1 19.69 35.68 29.49
N SER A 2 18.68 36.55 29.45
CA SER A 2 18.62 37.70 28.53
C SER A 2 19.72 38.73 28.85
N ARG A 3 20.51 39.12 27.85
CA ARG A 3 21.62 40.09 27.97
C ARG A 3 21.17 41.56 27.83
N LEU A 4 19.93 41.77 27.40
CA LEU A 4 19.35 43.10 27.14
C LEU A 4 19.18 44.00 28.38
N PRO A 5 18.79 43.49 29.56
CA PRO A 5 18.68 44.32 30.77
C PRO A 5 20.03 44.90 31.21
N ARG A 6 21.11 44.14 31.00
CA ARG A 6 22.49 44.50 31.39
C ARG A 6 23.04 45.65 30.52
N LEU A 7 22.73 45.65 29.23
CA LEU A 7 23.11 46.73 28.32
C LEU A 7 22.36 48.03 28.64
N ARG A 8 21.09 47.95 29.08
CA ARG A 8 20.30 49.14 29.45
C ARG A 8 20.79 49.83 30.72
N SER A 9 21.44 49.13 31.65
CA SER A 9 21.96 49.71 32.89
C SER A 9 23.26 50.51 32.74
N LEU A 10 23.94 50.41 31.59
CA LEU A 10 25.24 51.06 31.36
C LEU A 10 25.18 52.58 31.33
N GLY A 11 24.04 53.20 31.02
CA GLY A 11 23.89 54.67 30.93
C GLY A 11 23.82 55.42 32.26
N ARG A 12 23.93 54.72 33.40
CA ARG A 12 23.90 55.34 34.73
C ARG A 12 25.34 55.53 35.23
N HIS A 13 25.82 56.77 35.28
CA HIS A 13 27.24 57.08 35.52
C HIS A 13 27.54 57.84 36.84
N ARG A 14 26.53 58.24 37.61
CA ARG A 14 26.77 58.98 38.86
C ARG A 14 27.55 58.13 39.86
N GLY A 15 28.66 58.64 40.38
CA GLY A 15 29.51 57.99 41.38
C GLY A 15 30.54 56.98 40.85
N LYS A 16 30.70 56.86 39.52
CA LYS A 16 31.68 55.93 38.92
C LYS A 16 33.01 56.61 38.62
N THR A 17 34.10 55.90 38.86
CA THR A 17 35.45 56.31 38.46
C THR A 17 35.70 56.02 36.96
N PRO A 18 36.65 56.71 36.30
CA PRO A 18 37.01 56.43 34.91
C PRO A 18 37.37 54.97 34.63
N THR A 19 38.05 54.30 35.58
CA THR A 19 38.43 52.89 35.46
C THR A 19 37.21 51.96 35.45
N GLN A 20 36.20 52.25 36.26
CA GLN A 20 34.94 51.49 36.28
C GLN A 20 34.16 51.66 34.97
N LEU A 21 34.12 52.87 34.42
CA LEU A 21 33.48 53.12 33.12
C LEU A 21 34.17 52.38 31.97
N ARG A 22 35.51 52.26 32.00
CA ARG A 22 36.26 51.45 31.02
C ARG A 22 35.92 49.97 31.13
N GLY A 23 35.90 49.42 32.35
CA GLY A 23 35.52 48.01 32.56
C GLY A 23 34.09 47.70 32.09
N GLU A 24 33.15 48.60 32.36
CA GLU A 24 31.76 48.47 31.88
C GLU A 24 31.65 48.51 30.36
N LEU A 25 32.45 49.36 29.71
CA LEU A 25 32.52 49.45 28.26
C LEU A 25 33.15 48.19 27.64
N ASP A 26 34.21 47.65 28.23
CA ASP A 26 34.82 46.38 27.81
C ASP A 26 33.84 45.21 27.92
N ASP A 27 33.08 45.14 29.01
CA ASP A 27 32.04 44.12 29.21
C ASP A 27 30.87 44.28 28.23
N ALA A 28 30.50 45.52 27.91
CA ALA A 28 29.51 45.82 26.87
C ALA A 28 30.00 45.35 25.50
N TYR A 29 31.26 45.64 25.15
CA TYR A 29 31.88 45.17 23.91
C TYR A 29 31.89 43.64 23.81
N ARG A 30 32.28 42.94 24.88
CA ARG A 30 32.24 41.47 24.93
C ARG A 30 30.82 40.94 24.74
N THR A 31 29.85 41.57 25.41
CA THR A 31 28.43 41.18 25.32
C THR A 31 27.89 41.34 23.90
N ILE A 32 28.18 42.50 23.26
CA ILE A 32 27.79 42.80 21.89
C ILE A 32 28.45 41.84 20.90
N ALA A 33 29.76 41.59 21.04
CA ALA A 33 30.50 40.66 20.19
C ALA A 33 29.92 39.24 20.26
N ALA A 34 29.60 38.77 21.47
CA ALA A 34 28.98 37.47 21.68
C ALA A 34 27.55 37.40 21.09
N SER A 35 26.77 38.47 21.18
CA SER A 35 25.44 38.54 20.53
C SER A 35 25.54 38.55 19.00
N PHE A 36 26.54 39.23 18.42
CA PHE A 36 26.77 39.16 16.97
C PHE A 36 27.17 37.75 16.52
N ALA A 37 27.99 37.04 17.29
CA ALA A 37 28.33 35.65 17.01
C ALA A 37 27.09 34.74 17.03
N GLU A 38 26.20 34.94 18.01
CA GLU A 38 24.93 34.22 18.12
C GLU A 38 23.98 34.52 16.95
N ILE A 39 23.84 35.78 16.54
CA ILE A 39 23.05 36.18 15.36
C ILE A 39 23.60 35.50 14.10
N ARG A 40 24.93 35.48 13.91
CA ARG A 40 25.54 34.79 12.76
C ARG A 40 25.24 33.30 12.77
N LYS A 41 25.35 32.65 13.94
CA LYS A 41 25.02 31.22 14.09
C LYS A 41 23.56 30.94 13.77
N LEU A 42 22.64 31.77 14.27
CA LEU A 42 21.21 31.63 14.00
C LEU A 42 20.91 31.83 12.51
N ARG A 43 21.52 32.82 11.86
CA ARG A 43 21.39 33.03 10.41
C ARG A 43 21.92 31.87 9.59
N ALA A 44 23.07 31.31 9.97
CA ALA A 44 23.58 30.11 9.31
C ALA A 44 22.61 28.93 9.50
N GLY A 45 22.05 28.78 10.69
CA GLY A 45 21.03 27.77 10.98
C GLY A 45 19.74 27.95 10.18
N THR A 46 19.27 29.19 9.97
CA THR A 46 18.09 29.43 9.13
C THR A 46 18.36 29.09 7.67
N THR A 47 19.52 29.47 7.12
CA THR A 47 19.89 29.12 5.74
C THR A 47 20.00 27.61 5.53
N GLU A 48 20.55 26.90 6.51
CA GLU A 48 20.60 25.44 6.48
C GLU A 48 19.20 24.80 6.50
N LEU A 49 18.31 25.28 7.38
CA LEU A 49 16.94 24.79 7.44
C LEU A 49 16.14 25.08 6.17
N GLU A 50 16.36 26.25 5.55
CA GLU A 50 15.76 26.59 4.25
C GLU A 50 16.22 25.61 3.16
N ALA A 51 17.52 25.34 3.08
CA ALA A 51 18.06 24.36 2.12
C ALA A 51 17.51 22.94 2.35
N GLN A 52 17.39 22.52 3.60
CA GLN A 52 16.80 21.22 3.95
C GLN A 52 15.31 21.15 3.58
N LEU A 53 14.57 22.24 3.78
CA LEU A 53 13.15 22.31 3.43
C LEU A 53 12.96 22.26 1.90
N ASP A 54 13.79 22.97 1.15
CA ASP A 54 13.77 22.95 -0.32
C ASP A 54 14.07 21.54 -0.84
N GLN A 55 15.10 20.88 -0.30
CA GLN A 55 15.43 19.50 -0.65
C GLN A 55 14.27 18.53 -0.34
N ALA A 56 13.69 18.63 0.85
CA ALA A 56 12.54 17.81 1.23
C ALA A 56 11.33 18.06 0.30
N GLY A 57 11.12 19.31 -0.14
CA GLY A 57 10.09 19.67 -1.11
C GLY A 57 10.30 18.99 -2.48
N ILE A 58 11.55 18.93 -2.95
CA ILE A 58 11.93 18.21 -4.18
C ILE A 58 11.66 16.71 -4.01
N ASP A 59 12.12 16.12 -2.91
CA ASP A 59 11.98 14.67 -2.65
C ASP A 59 10.51 14.25 -2.59
N VAL A 60 9.67 15.01 -1.87
CA VAL A 60 8.23 14.75 -1.78
C VAL A 60 7.56 14.88 -3.16
N SER A 61 7.95 15.89 -3.94
CA SER A 61 7.42 16.08 -5.29
C SER A 61 7.78 14.90 -6.21
N GLY A 62 9.02 14.42 -6.13
CA GLY A 62 9.47 13.22 -6.84
C GLY A 62 8.68 11.98 -6.42
N ALA A 63 8.57 11.71 -5.12
CA ALA A 63 7.84 10.56 -4.60
C ALA A 63 6.34 10.58 -4.99
N LEU A 64 5.70 11.75 -5.01
CA LEU A 64 4.31 11.89 -5.47
C LEU A 64 4.16 11.62 -6.96
N HIS A 65 5.15 12.01 -7.78
CA HIS A 65 5.17 11.70 -9.20
C HIS A 65 5.29 10.19 -9.42
N ASP A 66 6.25 9.54 -8.77
CA ASP A 66 6.47 8.09 -8.86
C ASP A 66 5.23 7.30 -8.41
N LEU A 67 4.58 7.76 -7.34
CA LEU A 67 3.33 7.14 -6.85
C LEU A 67 2.19 7.25 -7.88
N ARG A 68 2.05 8.39 -8.55
CA ARG A 68 1.03 8.57 -9.61
C ARG A 68 1.32 7.67 -10.81
N THR A 69 2.58 7.59 -11.22
CA THR A 69 3.03 6.71 -12.31
C THR A 69 2.75 5.25 -11.96
N THR A 70 3.13 4.82 -10.76
CA THR A 70 2.91 3.44 -10.28
C THR A 70 1.42 3.11 -10.20
N ARG A 71 0.59 4.02 -9.68
CA ARG A 71 -0.88 3.82 -9.64
C ARG A 71 -1.47 3.64 -11.03
N THR A 72 -0.99 4.40 -12.01
CA THR A 72 -1.42 4.29 -13.40
C THR A 72 -1.04 2.92 -13.98
N GLN A 73 0.20 2.48 -13.75
CA GLN A 73 0.68 1.17 -14.19
C GLN A 73 -0.10 0.02 -13.54
N VAL A 74 -0.37 0.10 -12.24
CA VAL A 74 -1.18 -0.89 -11.53
C VAL A 74 -2.59 -0.96 -12.12
N GLY A 75 -3.23 0.17 -12.39
CA GLY A 75 -4.55 0.20 -13.04
C GLY A 75 -4.55 -0.45 -14.42
N GLN A 76 -3.50 -0.20 -15.22
CA GLN A 76 -3.34 -0.84 -16.54
C GLN A 76 -3.14 -2.36 -16.43
N LEU A 77 -2.32 -2.82 -15.47
CA LEU A 77 -2.10 -4.25 -15.24
C LEU A 77 -3.37 -4.94 -14.72
N GLN A 78 -4.12 -4.30 -13.83
CA GLN A 78 -5.40 -4.81 -13.36
C GLN A 78 -6.39 -5.01 -14.51
N GLU A 79 -6.51 -4.05 -15.42
CA GLU A 79 -7.39 -4.20 -16.57
C GLU A 79 -6.92 -5.30 -17.52
N ARG A 80 -5.61 -5.40 -17.76
CA ARG A 80 -5.04 -6.50 -18.56
C ARG A 80 -5.35 -7.86 -17.94
N VAL A 81 -5.12 -8.03 -16.64
CA VAL A 81 -5.45 -9.28 -15.93
C VAL A 81 -6.94 -9.57 -16.04
N ARG A 82 -7.81 -8.57 -15.87
CA ARG A 82 -9.26 -8.74 -16.01
C ARG A 82 -9.64 -9.27 -17.39
N LEU A 83 -9.11 -8.66 -18.45
CA LEU A 83 -9.40 -9.04 -19.83
C LEU A 83 -8.86 -10.45 -20.15
N GLU A 84 -7.64 -10.78 -19.70
CA GLU A 84 -7.07 -12.12 -19.91
C GLU A 84 -7.82 -13.20 -19.13
N THR A 85 -8.26 -12.93 -17.91
CA THR A 85 -9.10 -13.87 -17.15
C THR A 85 -10.43 -14.10 -17.86
N GLN A 86 -11.10 -13.04 -18.35
CA GLN A 86 -12.34 -13.18 -19.11
C GLN A 86 -12.14 -13.99 -20.40
N ARG A 87 -11.03 -13.78 -21.11
CA ARG A 87 -10.68 -14.57 -22.31
C ARG A 87 -10.44 -16.04 -21.96
N ALA A 88 -9.68 -16.30 -20.90
CA ALA A 88 -9.39 -17.65 -20.45
C ALA A 88 -10.67 -18.39 -20.06
N ASP A 89 -11.58 -17.73 -19.34
CA ASP A 89 -12.86 -18.32 -18.95
C ASP A 89 -13.77 -18.56 -20.15
N GLY A 90 -13.81 -17.63 -21.11
CA GLY A 90 -14.53 -17.82 -22.37
C GLY A 90 -13.99 -19.01 -23.17
N LEU A 91 -12.67 -19.14 -23.29
CA LEU A 91 -12.05 -20.29 -23.98
C LEU A 91 -12.31 -21.60 -23.26
N LYS A 92 -12.25 -21.64 -21.92
CA LYS A 92 -12.62 -22.83 -21.14
C LYS A 92 -14.05 -23.27 -21.42
N GLN A 93 -14.99 -22.32 -21.46
CA GLN A 93 -16.39 -22.63 -21.77
C GLN A 93 -16.56 -23.18 -23.20
N GLN A 94 -15.84 -22.60 -24.16
CA GLN A 94 -15.89 -23.05 -25.56
C GLN A 94 -15.25 -24.44 -25.75
N LEU A 95 -14.15 -24.72 -25.05
CA LEU A 95 -13.39 -25.97 -25.20
C LEU A 95 -13.94 -27.13 -24.36
N ALA A 96 -14.65 -26.85 -23.26
CA ALA A 96 -15.25 -27.86 -22.40
C ALA A 96 -16.06 -28.96 -23.14
N PRO A 97 -16.98 -28.64 -24.08
CA PRO A 97 -17.73 -29.68 -24.79
C PRO A 97 -16.85 -30.55 -25.69
N TYR A 98 -15.82 -29.98 -26.33
CA TYR A 98 -14.89 -30.75 -27.17
C TYR A 98 -14.04 -31.71 -26.32
N LEU A 99 -13.52 -31.24 -25.18
CA LEU A 99 -12.77 -32.07 -24.25
C LEU A 99 -13.64 -33.19 -23.65
N ALA A 100 -14.89 -32.89 -23.32
CA ALA A 100 -15.84 -33.90 -22.85
C ALA A 100 -16.15 -34.94 -23.94
N ALA A 101 -16.33 -34.51 -25.19
CA ALA A 101 -16.57 -35.42 -26.31
C ALA A 101 -15.36 -36.34 -26.56
N GLU A 102 -14.14 -35.81 -26.52
CA GLU A 102 -12.90 -36.58 -26.66
C GLU A 102 -12.73 -37.59 -25.52
N ALA A 103 -12.93 -37.16 -24.27
CA ALA A 103 -12.88 -38.04 -23.11
C ALA A 103 -13.93 -39.16 -23.17
N ASN A 104 -15.15 -38.82 -23.61
CA ASN A 104 -16.23 -39.80 -23.78
C ASN A 104 -15.94 -40.79 -24.91
N ALA A 105 -15.33 -40.35 -26.01
CA ALA A 105 -14.94 -41.22 -27.11
C ALA A 105 -13.81 -42.19 -26.72
N ALA A 106 -12.89 -41.75 -25.86
CA ALA A 106 -11.80 -42.56 -25.33
C ALA A 106 -12.19 -43.42 -24.12
N ALA A 107 -13.45 -43.35 -23.66
CA ALA A 107 -13.89 -44.00 -22.43
C ALA A 107 -13.85 -45.53 -22.53
N VAL A 108 -13.08 -46.18 -21.65
CA VAL A 108 -13.04 -47.63 -21.51
C VAL A 108 -14.14 -48.07 -20.53
N ARG A 109 -15.15 -48.79 -21.01
CA ARG A 109 -16.27 -49.23 -20.18
C ARG A 109 -15.98 -50.58 -19.52
N VAL A 110 -15.66 -50.56 -18.23
CA VAL A 110 -15.47 -51.78 -17.43
C VAL A 110 -16.83 -52.42 -17.13
N PRO A 111 -17.04 -53.74 -17.36
CA PRO A 111 -18.27 -54.43 -17.01
C PRO A 111 -18.55 -54.42 -15.49
N PRO A 112 -19.82 -54.38 -15.04
CA PRO A 112 -20.18 -54.25 -13.63
C PRO A 112 -19.59 -55.30 -12.69
N VAL A 113 -19.34 -56.51 -13.19
CA VAL A 113 -18.79 -57.62 -12.40
C VAL A 113 -17.32 -57.43 -11.99
N TYR A 114 -16.62 -56.50 -12.64
CA TYR A 114 -15.23 -56.14 -12.35
C TYR A 114 -15.12 -54.77 -11.69
N ARG A 115 -16.24 -54.16 -11.28
CA ARG A 115 -16.25 -52.84 -10.65
C ARG A 115 -16.18 -52.94 -9.14
N ASP A 116 -15.34 -52.11 -8.55
CA ASP A 116 -15.33 -51.82 -7.12
C ASP A 116 -16.01 -50.47 -6.87
N THR A 117 -17.33 -50.48 -6.66
CA THR A 117 -18.07 -49.24 -6.42
C THR A 117 -17.73 -48.59 -5.07
N SER A 118 -16.89 -49.21 -4.23
CA SER A 118 -16.36 -48.58 -3.02
C SER A 118 -15.15 -47.68 -3.31
N ASP A 119 -14.50 -47.83 -4.47
CA ASP A 119 -13.45 -46.94 -4.96
C ASP A 119 -14.09 -45.73 -5.68
N PRO A 120 -13.88 -44.48 -5.21
CA PRO A 120 -14.41 -43.29 -5.88
C PRO A 120 -13.93 -43.13 -7.33
N ASP A 121 -12.75 -43.67 -7.68
CA ASP A 121 -12.23 -43.58 -9.05
C ASP A 121 -13.01 -44.48 -10.02
N ASP A 122 -13.68 -45.53 -9.52
CA ASP A 122 -14.50 -46.47 -10.32
C ASP A 122 -16.00 -46.06 -10.38
N GLN A 123 -16.34 -44.88 -9.82
CA GLN A 123 -17.71 -44.35 -9.84
C GLN A 123 -18.02 -43.50 -11.08
N ALA A 124 -17.01 -43.00 -11.80
CA ALA A 124 -17.17 -42.11 -12.96
C ALA A 124 -17.43 -42.89 -14.27
N THR A 125 -18.58 -43.56 -14.37
CA THR A 125 -18.84 -44.51 -15.48
C THR A 125 -19.87 -44.06 -16.52
N GLU A 126 -20.51 -42.91 -16.29
CA GLU A 126 -21.39 -42.28 -17.28
C GLU A 126 -20.62 -41.26 -18.14
N PRO A 127 -21.06 -40.99 -19.38
CA PRO A 127 -20.46 -39.96 -20.20
C PRO A 127 -20.43 -38.60 -19.49
N ILE A 128 -19.29 -37.91 -19.58
CA ILE A 128 -19.11 -36.57 -19.06
C ILE A 128 -20.04 -35.63 -19.83
N GLN A 129 -20.95 -34.99 -19.09
CA GLN A 129 -21.83 -33.96 -19.63
C GLN A 129 -21.23 -32.58 -19.32
N ALA A 130 -20.68 -31.90 -20.33
CA ALA A 130 -20.18 -30.54 -20.19
C ALA A 130 -21.36 -29.54 -20.16
N LEU A 131 -21.93 -29.36 -18.97
CA LEU A 131 -23.06 -28.46 -18.72
C LEU A 131 -22.60 -27.21 -17.96
N THR A 132 -23.30 -26.09 -18.18
CA THR A 132 -23.17 -24.94 -17.28
C THR A 132 -23.83 -25.24 -15.93
N LEU A 133 -23.43 -24.53 -14.87
CA LEU A 133 -24.07 -24.68 -13.55
C LEU A 133 -25.59 -24.46 -13.63
N GLN A 134 -26.03 -23.50 -14.43
CA GLN A 134 -27.44 -23.22 -14.65
C GLN A 134 -28.16 -24.38 -15.34
N GLN A 135 -27.53 -25.03 -16.32
CA GLN A 135 -28.09 -26.21 -17.01
C GLN A 135 -28.12 -27.44 -16.09
N ALA A 136 -27.09 -27.64 -15.28
CA ALA A 136 -27.00 -28.78 -14.36
C ALA A 136 -28.04 -28.71 -13.22
N PHE A 137 -28.34 -27.51 -12.72
CA PHE A 137 -29.20 -27.33 -11.54
C PHE A 137 -30.56 -26.68 -11.83
N GLY A 138 -30.82 -26.26 -13.08
CA GLY A 138 -32.13 -25.76 -13.52
C GLY A 138 -32.59 -24.45 -12.88
N SER A 139 -31.73 -23.76 -12.11
CA SER A 139 -32.07 -22.52 -11.41
C SER A 139 -31.46 -21.30 -12.09
N THR A 140 -32.28 -20.29 -12.37
CA THR A 140 -31.86 -18.95 -12.79
C THR A 140 -31.56 -18.03 -11.61
N ASP A 141 -31.82 -18.47 -10.38
CA ASP A 141 -31.66 -17.68 -9.17
C ASP A 141 -30.22 -17.82 -8.63
N PRO A 142 -29.41 -16.73 -8.62
CA PRO A 142 -28.05 -16.76 -8.07
C PRO A 142 -28.01 -17.03 -6.56
N ALA A 143 -29.13 -16.91 -5.85
CA ALA A 143 -29.25 -17.24 -4.43
C ALA A 143 -29.73 -18.69 -4.18
N HIS A 144 -29.94 -19.48 -5.24
CA HIS A 144 -30.38 -20.86 -5.10
C HIS A 144 -29.29 -21.73 -4.45
N VAL A 145 -29.54 -22.14 -3.20
CA VAL A 145 -28.72 -23.13 -2.51
C VAL A 145 -29.36 -24.50 -2.73
N PRO A 146 -28.67 -25.46 -3.38
CA PRO A 146 -29.23 -26.79 -3.61
C PRO A 146 -29.46 -27.51 -2.28
N ALA A 147 -30.53 -28.32 -2.22
CA ALA A 147 -31.03 -28.92 -0.97
C ALA A 147 -30.01 -29.75 -0.16
N TRP A 148 -28.98 -30.30 -0.81
CA TRP A 148 -27.91 -31.03 -0.15
C TRP A 148 -26.93 -30.13 0.61
N ALA A 149 -26.75 -28.87 0.18
CA ALA A 149 -25.88 -27.89 0.83
C ALA A 149 -26.52 -27.28 2.10
N LEU A 150 -27.82 -27.49 2.30
CA LEU A 150 -28.55 -27.09 3.50
C LEU A 150 -28.43 -28.11 4.67
N LYS A 151 -27.78 -29.26 4.47
CA LYS A 151 -27.55 -30.26 5.52
C LYS A 151 -26.16 -30.12 6.16
N THR A 152 -25.98 -29.11 7.02
CA THR A 152 -24.96 -29.15 8.09
C THR A 152 -25.47 -28.41 9.33
N GLY A 153 -26.27 -29.10 10.13
CA GLY A 153 -26.54 -28.75 11.53
C GLY A 153 -26.85 -30.05 12.28
N PRO A 154 -26.19 -30.36 13.40
CA PRO A 154 -26.48 -31.57 14.15
C PRO A 154 -27.93 -31.50 14.66
N ALA A 155 -28.68 -32.59 14.46
CA ALA A 155 -29.93 -32.81 15.16
C ALA A 155 -29.67 -32.82 16.68
N ALA A 156 -30.58 -32.17 17.40
CA ALA A 156 -30.55 -31.91 18.84
C ALA A 156 -30.20 -33.12 19.73
#